data_AF-A0A660QM92-F1
#
_entry.id   AF-A0A660QM92-F1
#
_cell.length_a   1.000
_cell.length_b   1.000
_cell.length_c   1.000
_cell.angle_alpha   90.00
_cell.angle_beta   90.00
_cell.angle_gamma   90.00
#
_symmetry.space_group_name_H-M   'P 1'
#
loop_
_entity.id
_entity.type
_entity.pdbx_description
1 polymer ?
#
loop_
_entity_poly.entity_id
_entity_poly.type
_entity_poly.pdbx_seq_one_letter_code
_entity_poly.pdbx_strand_id
1 'polypeptide(L)'
;MLQEIIKKAIGGKGCTPKEALWLAGHGEPELLRGATKIREAHFGKTVQLCAIINAKSGKCDMDCTFCSQSGHASTEIEEYPFMPSAELAPRMEAILENHDCRCSIVTSGGKLSGQELQSLCETAKTIGPAPLCASLGR
;
A
#
# COMPACT_ATOMS: atom_id res chain seq x y z
N MET A 1 8.10 -21.05 -23.08
CA MET A 1 6.93 -20.27 -22.63
C MET A 1 7.30 -19.08 -21.75
N LEU A 2 8.11 -19.28 -20.70
CA LEU A 2 8.56 -18.17 -19.83
C LEU A 2 9.13 -16.96 -20.59
N GLN A 3 10.03 -17.16 -21.57
CA GLN A 3 10.61 -16.06 -22.36
C GLN A 3 9.57 -15.27 -23.17
N GLU A 4 8.54 -15.95 -23.70
CA GLU A 4 7.45 -15.29 -24.41
C GLU A 4 6.62 -14.42 -23.45
N ILE A 5 6.34 -14.92 -22.24
CA ILE A 5 5.64 -14.13 -21.21
C ILE A 5 6.46 -12.90 -20.81
N ILE A 6 7.77 -13.05 -20.61
CA ILE A 6 8.68 -11.93 -20.32
C ILE A 6 8.64 -10.89 -21.44
N LYS A 7 8.75 -11.32 -22.70
CA LYS A 7 8.72 -10.44 -23.87
C LYS A 7 7.38 -9.68 -23.97
N LYS A 8 6.25 -10.37 -23.74
CA LYS A 8 4.93 -9.73 -23.67
C LYS A 8 4.91 -8.67 -22.57
N ALA A 9 5.36 -9.00 -21.37
CA ALA A 9 5.34 -8.12 -20.21
C ALA A 9 6.22 -6.86 -20.40
N ILE A 10 7.40 -7.02 -21.00
CA ILE A 10 8.24 -5.89 -21.40
C ILE A 10 7.52 -5.03 -22.45
N GLY A 11 6.82 -5.65 -23.40
CA GLY A 11 5.95 -4.95 -24.37
C GLY A 11 4.64 -4.40 -23.80
N GLY A 12 4.49 -4.31 -22.47
CA GLY A 12 3.30 -3.76 -21.81
C GLY A 12 2.08 -4.69 -21.78
N LYS A 13 2.23 -5.95 -22.19
CA LYS A 13 1.16 -6.96 -22.17
C LYS A 13 1.44 -7.98 -21.07
N GLY A 14 0.60 -8.01 -20.05
CA GLY A 14 0.71 -9.00 -18.98
C GLY A 14 0.52 -10.44 -19.45
N CYS A 15 0.58 -11.37 -18.50
CA CYS A 15 0.22 -12.76 -18.73
C CYS A 15 -1.31 -12.96 -18.66
N THR A 16 -1.80 -13.98 -19.36
CA THR A 16 -3.17 -14.49 -19.21
C THR A 16 -3.32 -15.31 -17.92
N PRO A 17 -4.54 -15.54 -17.41
CA PRO A 17 -4.74 -16.41 -16.23
C PRO A 17 -4.15 -17.81 -16.40
N LYS A 18 -4.21 -18.38 -17.62
CA LYS A 18 -3.61 -19.69 -17.93
C LYS A 18 -2.08 -19.66 -17.86
N GLU A 19 -1.47 -18.59 -18.36
CA GLU A 19 -0.01 -18.39 -18.27
C GLU A 19 0.42 -18.13 -16.82
N ALA A 20 -0.36 -17.38 -16.04
CA ALA A 20 -0.12 -17.15 -14.61
C ALA A 20 -0.15 -18.45 -13.81
N LEU A 21 -1.15 -19.30 -14.06
CA LEU A 21 -1.24 -20.62 -13.43
C LEU A 21 -0.04 -21.50 -13.80
N TRP A 22 0.41 -21.45 -15.05
CA TRP A 22 1.62 -22.17 -15.45
C TRP A 22 2.89 -21.64 -14.75
N LEU A 23 3.01 -20.32 -14.59
CA LEU A 23 4.14 -19.70 -13.88
C LEU A 23 4.18 -20.13 -12.40
N ALA A 24 3.03 -20.30 -11.76
CA ALA A 24 2.95 -20.74 -10.36
C ALA A 24 3.55 -22.13 -10.10
N GLY A 25 3.66 -22.97 -11.14
CA GLY A 25 4.32 -24.28 -11.08
C GLY A 25 5.78 -24.29 -11.54
N HIS A 26 6.40 -23.13 -11.78
CA HIS A 26 7.74 -23.02 -12.36
C HIS A 26 8.83 -22.77 -11.30
N GLY A 27 10.09 -23.05 -11.65
CA GLY A 27 11.23 -22.92 -10.73
C GLY A 27 11.53 -21.46 -10.35
N GLU A 28 11.70 -21.22 -9.05
CA GLU A 28 11.91 -19.88 -8.48
C GLU A 28 13.07 -19.07 -9.13
N PRO A 29 14.26 -19.65 -9.38
CA PRO A 29 15.39 -18.86 -9.91
C PRO A 29 15.11 -18.25 -11.30
N GLU A 30 14.39 -18.95 -12.16
CA GLU A 30 14.07 -18.50 -13.52
C GLU A 30 12.98 -17.43 -13.49
N LEU A 31 12.00 -17.57 -12.58
CA LEU A 31 10.97 -16.56 -12.33
C LEU A 31 11.57 -15.25 -11.82
N LEU A 32 12.48 -15.31 -10.84
CA LEU A 32 13.15 -14.13 -10.29
C LEU A 32 13.99 -13.39 -11.34
N ARG A 33 14.73 -14.12 -12.19
CA ARG A 33 15.46 -13.53 -13.32
C ARG A 33 14.52 -12.86 -14.32
N GLY A 34 13.40 -13.52 -14.63
CA GLY A 34 12.37 -12.97 -15.52
C GLY A 34 11.75 -11.69 -14.97
N ALA A 35 11.32 -11.72 -13.70
CA ALA A 35 10.77 -10.57 -12.99
C ALA A 35 11.77 -9.40 -12.93
N THR A 36 13.06 -9.70 -12.68
CA THR A 36 14.13 -8.70 -12.67
C THR A 36 14.24 -8.00 -14.02
N LYS A 37 14.26 -8.75 -15.13
CA LYS A 37 14.30 -8.17 -16.49
C LYS A 37 13.11 -7.26 -16.77
N ILE A 38 11.90 -7.68 -16.37
CA ILE A 38 10.69 -6.89 -16.55
C ILE A 38 10.77 -5.60 -15.72
N ARG A 39 11.14 -5.71 -14.44
CA ARG A 39 11.28 -4.55 -13.53
C ARG A 39 12.31 -3.56 -14.06
N GLU A 40 13.49 -4.02 -14.48
CA GLU A 40 14.55 -3.14 -15.00
C GLU A 40 14.16 -2.48 -16.32
N ALA A 41 13.40 -3.16 -17.19
CA ALA A 41 12.93 -2.57 -18.45
C ALA A 41 11.94 -1.41 -18.24
N HIS A 42 11.11 -1.46 -17.19
CA HIS A 42 10.09 -0.43 -16.92
C HIS A 42 10.51 0.62 -15.90
N PHE A 43 11.30 0.24 -14.89
CA PHE A 43 11.61 1.08 -13.73
C PHE A 43 13.12 1.23 -13.48
N GLY A 44 13.96 0.60 -14.29
CA GLY A 44 15.41 0.58 -14.08
C GLY A 44 15.78 -0.03 -12.72
N LYS A 45 16.79 0.55 -12.08
CA LYS A 45 17.27 0.14 -10.74
C LYS A 45 16.80 1.09 -9.63
N THR A 46 15.73 1.84 -9.88
CA THR A 46 15.20 2.81 -8.91
C THR A 46 14.37 2.11 -7.84
N VAL A 47 14.33 2.72 -6.65
CA VAL A 47 13.50 2.31 -5.52
C VAL A 47 12.78 3.55 -5.02
N GLN A 48 11.45 3.45 -4.89
CA GLN A 48 10.63 4.51 -4.31
C GLN A 48 10.21 4.09 -2.90
N LEU A 49 10.53 4.93 -1.91
CA LEU A 49 10.17 4.65 -0.53
C LEU A 49 8.72 5.07 -0.24
N CYS A 50 8.11 4.38 0.73
CA CYS A 50 6.78 4.66 1.22
C CYS A 50 6.77 4.47 2.73
N ALA A 51 6.53 5.55 3.48
CA ALA A 51 6.35 5.49 4.91
C ALA A 51 4.85 5.49 5.25
N ILE A 52 4.47 4.66 6.20
CA ILE A 52 3.08 4.43 6.57
C ILE A 52 2.79 5.12 7.90
N ILE A 53 1.71 5.91 7.92
CA ILE A 53 1.08 6.39 9.15
C ILE A 53 -0.20 5.56 9.37
N ASN A 54 -0.21 4.76 10.43
CA ASN A 54 -1.43 4.12 10.91
C ASN A 54 -2.29 5.16 11.64
N ALA A 55 -3.23 5.79 10.93
CA ALA A 55 -4.01 6.92 11.42
C ALA A 55 -5.25 6.53 12.23
N LYS A 56 -5.60 5.24 12.28
CA LYS A 56 -6.68 4.68 13.10
C LYS A 56 -6.40 3.21 13.34
N SER A 57 -6.46 2.73 14.58
CA SER A 57 -6.04 1.36 14.88
C SER A 57 -7.00 0.59 15.77
N GLY A 58 -7.15 -0.70 15.45
CA GLY A 58 -8.00 -1.65 16.17
C GLY A 58 -9.49 -1.40 15.99
N LYS A 59 -10.29 -2.12 16.78
CA LYS A 59 -11.77 -2.04 16.82
C LYS A 59 -12.44 -2.07 15.45
N CYS A 60 -11.84 -2.77 14.48
CA CYS A 60 -12.44 -2.96 13.17
C CYS A 60 -13.65 -3.89 13.31
N ASP A 61 -14.79 -3.47 12.78
CA ASP A 61 -16.06 -4.21 12.77
C ASP A 61 -16.08 -5.39 11.77
N MET A 62 -15.04 -5.51 10.95
CA MET A 62 -14.88 -6.61 10.01
C MET A 62 -14.27 -7.84 10.69
N ASP A 63 -14.82 -9.01 10.40
CA ASP A 63 -14.34 -10.31 10.88
C ASP A 63 -13.33 -10.97 9.91
N CYS A 64 -12.26 -10.24 9.60
CA CYS A 64 -11.16 -10.79 8.80
C CYS A 64 -10.26 -11.66 9.70
N THR A 65 -10.36 -12.99 9.58
CA THR A 65 -9.62 -13.96 10.43
C THR A 65 -8.10 -13.76 10.46
N PHE A 66 -7.51 -13.18 9.41
CA PHE A 66 -6.07 -12.92 9.32
C PHE A 66 -5.64 -11.57 9.90
N CYS A 67 -6.58 -10.70 10.29
CA CYS A 67 -6.29 -9.31 10.61
C CYS A 67 -6.23 -9.09 12.13
N SER A 68 -5.06 -8.70 12.64
CA SER A 68 -4.87 -8.38 14.06
C SER A 68 -5.67 -7.17 14.54
N GLN A 69 -6.16 -6.33 13.63
CA GLN A 69 -6.97 -5.14 13.96
C GLN A 69 -8.48 -5.43 13.99
N SER A 70 -8.90 -6.66 13.66
CA SER A 70 -10.30 -7.09 13.81
C SER A 70 -10.70 -7.04 15.27
N GLY A 71 -11.89 -6.49 15.58
CA GLY A 71 -12.47 -6.54 16.91
C GLY A 71 -12.85 -7.96 17.37
N HIS A 72 -12.75 -8.95 16.47
CA HIS A 72 -12.93 -10.37 16.75
C HIS A 72 -11.61 -11.10 17.04
N ALA A 73 -10.45 -10.45 16.83
CA ALA A 73 -9.14 -11.03 17.11
C ALA A 73 -8.78 -10.90 18.60
N SER A 74 -7.95 -11.81 19.11
CA SER A 74 -7.42 -11.77 20.48
C SER A 74 -6.00 -11.22 20.57
N THR A 75 -5.50 -10.61 19.49
CA THR A 75 -4.15 -10.02 19.43
C THR A 75 -4.09 -8.71 20.21
N GLU A 76 -3.06 -8.55 21.04
CA GLU A 76 -2.77 -7.29 21.72
C GLU A 76 -2.14 -6.30 20.72
N ILE A 77 -2.82 -5.19 20.49
CA ILE A 77 -2.36 -4.07 19.66
C ILE A 77 -2.67 -2.75 20.35
N GLU A 78 -1.99 -1.68 19.94
CA GLU A 78 -2.35 -0.34 20.35
C GLU A 78 -3.64 0.08 19.62
N GLU A 79 -4.65 0.49 20.39
CA GLU A 79 -5.95 0.89 19.84
C GLU A 79 -6.18 2.38 20.03
N TYR A 80 -6.57 3.06 18.96
CA TYR A 80 -6.86 4.48 19.00
C TYR A 80 -7.80 4.89 17.86
N PRO A 81 -8.65 5.91 18.09
CA PRO A 81 -9.55 6.41 17.06
C PRO A 81 -8.77 7.10 15.93
N PHE A 82 -9.49 7.61 14.94
CA PHE A 82 -8.85 8.40 13.90
C PHE A 82 -8.10 9.60 14.48
N MET A 83 -6.85 9.74 14.09
CA MET A 83 -5.91 10.74 14.57
C MET A 83 -6.38 12.16 14.21
N PRO A 84 -6.35 13.11 15.16
CA PRO A 84 -6.69 14.50 14.86
C PRO A 84 -5.66 15.15 13.94
N SER A 85 -6.08 16.13 13.14
CA SER A 85 -5.21 16.86 12.21
C SER A 85 -3.95 17.43 12.87
N ALA A 86 -4.07 17.93 14.11
CA ALA A 86 -2.96 18.48 14.89
C ALA A 86 -1.85 17.46 15.19
N GLU A 87 -2.15 16.16 15.15
CA GLU A 87 -1.17 15.09 15.32
C GLU A 87 -0.77 14.46 13.96
N LEU A 88 -1.72 14.38 13.02
CA LEU A 88 -1.49 13.77 11.72
C LEU A 88 -0.60 14.63 10.81
N ALA A 89 -0.83 15.94 10.74
CA ALA A 89 -0.07 16.84 9.87
C ALA A 89 1.44 16.84 10.17
N PRO A 90 1.90 17.01 11.43
CA PRO A 90 3.34 16.98 11.73
C PRO A 90 4.01 15.65 11.35
N ARG A 91 3.30 14.51 11.49
CA ARG A 91 3.82 13.20 11.07
C ARG A 91 3.93 13.10 9.55
N MET A 92 2.96 13.65 8.81
CA MET A 92 3.01 13.72 7.35
C MET A 92 4.17 14.61 6.89
N GLU A 93 4.33 15.79 7.48
CA GLU A 93 5.41 16.73 7.18
C GLU A 93 6.78 16.08 7.39
N ALA A 94 7.00 15.43 8.54
CA ALA A 94 8.25 14.75 8.85
C ALA A 94 8.62 13.65 7.83
N ILE A 95 7.62 12.93 7.28
CA ILE A 95 7.87 11.96 6.20
C ILE A 95 8.27 12.67 4.90
N LEU A 96 7.59 13.78 4.59
CA LEU A 96 7.73 14.50 3.33
C LEU A 96 8.98 15.40 3.26
N GLU A 97 9.63 15.67 4.39
CA GLU A 97 10.98 16.23 4.42
C GLU A 97 11.98 15.37 3.63
N ASN A 98 11.75 14.06 3.54
CA ASN A 98 12.44 13.19 2.59
C ASN A 98 11.72 13.19 1.24
N HIS A 99 12.19 14.01 0.30
CA HIS A 99 11.58 14.20 -1.02
C HIS A 99 11.40 12.91 -1.87
N ASP A 100 12.15 11.84 -1.58
CA ASP A 100 12.05 10.54 -2.26
C ASP A 100 11.08 9.55 -1.58
N CYS A 101 10.35 9.99 -0.55
CA CYS A 101 9.43 9.16 0.22
C CYS A 101 7.96 9.56 0.02
N ARG A 102 7.11 8.57 -0.26
CA ARG A 102 5.66 8.75 -0.21
C ARG A 102 5.16 8.70 1.23
N CYS A 103 4.20 9.54 1.56
CA CYS A 103 3.46 9.46 2.81
C CYS A 103 2.15 8.70 2.59
N SER A 104 2.01 7.52 3.18
CA SER A 104 0.82 6.67 3.04
C SER A 104 0.02 6.62 4.34
N ILE A 105 -1.25 7.00 4.25
CA ILE A 105 -2.17 7.03 5.40
C ILE A 105 -3.00 5.75 5.35
N VAL A 106 -2.93 4.94 6.40
CA VAL A 106 -3.68 3.68 6.50
C VAL A 106 -4.55 3.69 7.75
N THR A 107 -5.71 3.04 7.67
CA THR A 107 -6.69 3.02 8.76
C THR A 107 -7.26 1.63 8.97
N SER A 108 -7.54 1.27 10.22
CA SER A 108 -8.41 0.13 10.54
C SER A 108 -9.86 0.40 10.12
N GLY A 109 -10.68 -0.65 10.09
CA GLY A 109 -12.10 -0.57 9.72
C GLY A 109 -12.38 -0.97 8.28
N GLY A 110 -13.67 -1.18 7.98
CA GLY A 110 -14.14 -1.38 6.62
C GLY A 110 -14.13 -0.11 5.76
N LYS A 111 -14.22 1.07 6.38
CA LYS A 111 -14.16 2.41 5.76
C LYS A 111 -13.99 3.52 6.81
N LEU A 112 -13.59 4.71 6.37
CA LEU A 112 -13.74 5.92 7.18
C LEU A 112 -15.19 6.42 7.22
N SER A 113 -15.56 7.05 8.33
CA SER A 113 -16.77 7.88 8.38
C SER A 113 -16.59 9.14 7.51
N GLY A 114 -17.71 9.79 7.15
CA GLY A 114 -17.67 11.03 6.37
C GLY A 114 -16.89 12.15 7.07
N GLN A 115 -16.97 12.23 8.40
CA GLN A 115 -16.24 13.22 9.20
C GLN A 115 -14.74 12.92 9.22
N GLU A 116 -14.34 11.66 9.40
CA GLU A 116 -12.92 11.27 9.37
C GLU A 116 -12.31 11.51 7.98
N LEU A 117 -13.02 11.15 6.91
CA LEU A 117 -12.57 11.40 5.54
C LEU A 117 -12.44 12.90 5.26
N GLN A 118 -13.41 13.70 5.71
CA GLN A 118 -13.33 15.16 5.57
C GLN A 118 -12.13 15.73 6.32
N SER A 119 -11.91 15.28 7.57
CA SER A 119 -10.76 15.70 8.38
C SER A 119 -9.42 15.32 7.72
N LEU A 120 -9.33 14.12 7.13
CA LEU A 120 -8.16 13.70 6.36
C LEU A 120 -7.93 14.60 5.13
N CYS A 121 -8.99 14.89 4.38
CA CYS A 121 -8.91 15.78 3.21
C CYS A 121 -8.48 17.20 3.60
N GLU A 122 -9.01 17.74 4.71
CA GLU A 122 -8.63 19.05 5.23
C GLU A 122 -7.15 19.06 5.65
N THR A 123 -6.69 18.02 6.34
CA THR A 123 -5.28 17.84 6.70
C THR A 123 -4.39 17.74 5.46
N ALA A 124 -4.76 16.92 4.46
CA ALA A 124 -3.99 16.80 3.23
C ALA A 124 -3.89 18.13 2.46
N LYS A 125 -4.93 18.98 2.53
CA LYS A 125 -4.89 20.33 1.91
C LYS A 125 -3.87 21.25 2.58
N THR A 126 -3.66 21.15 3.91
CA THR A 126 -2.65 21.97 4.59
C THR A 126 -1.23 21.59 4.20
N ILE A 127 -1.00 20.31 3.89
CA ILE A 127 0.27 19.79 3.39
C ILE A 127 0.58 20.28 1.96
N GLY A 128 -0.46 20.51 1.15
CA GLY A 128 -0.32 20.95 -0.22
C GLY A 128 0.06 19.82 -1.19
N PRO A 129 0.57 20.16 -2.41
CA PRO A 129 0.94 19.16 -3.42
C PRO A 129 2.13 18.32 -2.95
N ALA A 130 1.85 17.09 -2.51
CA ALA A 130 2.83 16.15 -1.99
C ALA A 130 2.52 14.72 -2.48
N PRO A 131 3.52 13.81 -2.49
CA PRO A 131 3.33 12.41 -2.87
C PRO A 131 2.58 11.61 -1.79
N LEU A 132 1.30 11.92 -1.63
CA LEU A 132 0.38 11.28 -0.69
C LEU A 132 -0.27 10.02 -1.30
N CYS A 133 -0.48 9.02 -0.46
CA CYS A 133 -1.22 7.80 -0.78
C CYS A 133 -2.12 7.43 0.41
N ALA A 134 -3.17 6.66 0.19
CA ALA A 134 -3.99 6.18 1.30
C ALA A 134 -4.61 4.80 1.05
N SER A 135 -4.82 4.05 2.13
CA SER A 135 -5.61 2.82 2.16
C SER A 135 -6.65 2.95 3.28
N LEU A 136 -7.88 3.29 2.89
CA LEU A 136 -8.92 3.80 3.80
C LEU A 136 -10.14 2.86 3.94
N GLY A 137 -10.00 1.61 3.50
CA GLY A 137 -11.13 0.68 3.38
C GLY A 137 -11.86 0.79 2.04
N ARG A 138 -13.13 0.36 2.00
CA ARG A 138 -14.01 0.29 0.83
C ARG A 138 -14.83 1.55 0.63
#